data_AF-A0A1V4TIV9-F1
#
_entry.id   AF-A0A1V4TIV9-F1
#
_cell.length_a   1.000
_cell.length_b   1.000
_cell.length_c   1.000
_cell.angle_alpha   90.00
_cell.angle_beta   90.00
_cell.angle_gamma   90.00
#
_symmetry.space_group_name_H-M   'P 1'
#
loop_
_entity.id
_entity.type
_entity.pdbx_description
1 polymer ?
#
loop_
_entity_poly.entity_id
_entity_poly.type
_entity_poly.pdbx_seq_one_letter_code
_entity_poly.pdbx_strand_id
1 'polypeptide(L)'
;MPVDKAMADSILDTYRNMYREMEEKGAEGESFQAMNAALNRMESLAQETDDIVDFTAKLTTENLFIEFSNAYSETMSGMVKEEYSTGRGDELLLEKTLEAYENAILTLEDHPNYELLKSPIEELIELGRSGVSYPVFLRIAEEKGLNKAMEGDLVLREAIISDKTFAEFMHLPLEVEKHEKVLQVHDELSSHAPFNVPDSFEFGLERQKIDWEYAPRINQWNLIIRLWEKMLENVYDWLDSFCSFAPYDDRWADMRGKAYTMRNIKRTQECNPGVLKAREKIFQDYFQMVWDDVFNHETFRNEYAANRVWYSDERLELIKKTYSFCIPFNKPDSELIHASEIIHTEKRYKRPEAFQYSSEDKEKFISIFGKEKWDEFFGKYEK
;
A
#
# COMPACT_ATOMS: atom_id res chain seq x y z
N MET A 1 -13.90 -4.11 29.95
CA MET A 1 -13.01 -5.30 30.05
C MET A 1 -11.61 -4.77 29.83
N PRO A 2 -10.54 -5.26 30.48
CA PRO A 2 -9.20 -4.77 30.18
C PRO A 2 -8.90 -4.88 28.68
N VAL A 3 -8.06 -4.00 28.16
CA VAL A 3 -7.62 -4.03 26.75
C VAL A 3 -7.11 -5.42 26.41
N ASP A 4 -7.38 -5.87 25.18
CA ASP A 4 -6.86 -7.15 24.71
C ASP A 4 -5.35 -7.22 24.89
N LYS A 5 -4.90 -8.30 25.55
CA LYS A 5 -3.52 -8.44 25.99
C LYS A 5 -2.53 -8.37 24.81
N ALA A 6 -2.88 -8.96 23.65
CA ALA A 6 -1.98 -8.94 22.49
C ALA A 6 -1.82 -7.53 21.91
N MET A 7 -2.84 -6.68 22.06
CA MET A 7 -2.78 -5.29 21.62
C MET A 7 -2.05 -4.38 22.61
N ALA A 8 -2.15 -4.64 23.91
CA ALA A 8 -1.36 -3.93 24.92
C ALA A 8 0.12 -4.33 24.85
N ASP A 9 0.41 -5.62 24.67
CA ASP A 9 1.77 -6.16 24.60
C ASP A 9 2.53 -5.60 23.38
N SER A 10 1.88 -5.37 22.24
CA SER A 10 2.53 -4.78 21.06
C SER A 10 3.08 -3.36 21.30
N ILE A 11 2.55 -2.64 22.29
CA ILE A 11 3.00 -1.32 22.70
C ILE A 11 3.98 -1.43 23.88
N LEU A 12 3.65 -2.24 24.89
CA LEU A 12 4.40 -2.31 26.15
C LEU A 12 5.67 -3.16 26.08
N ASP A 13 5.76 -4.14 25.16
CA ASP A 13 6.90 -5.05 25.09
C ASP A 13 8.23 -4.34 24.81
N THR A 14 8.22 -3.29 23.98
CA THR A 14 9.40 -2.45 23.74
C THR A 14 9.91 -1.83 25.04
N TYR A 15 9.01 -1.26 25.85
CA TYR A 15 9.36 -0.62 27.13
C TYR A 15 9.76 -1.64 28.20
N ARG A 16 9.12 -2.82 28.25
CA ARG A 16 9.50 -3.93 29.13
C ARG A 16 10.91 -4.44 28.82
N ASN A 17 11.24 -4.59 27.54
CA ASN A 17 12.56 -5.04 27.11
C ASN A 17 13.64 -4.00 27.47
N MET A 18 13.37 -2.71 27.24
CA MET A 18 14.27 -1.62 27.63
C MET A 18 14.48 -1.55 29.16
N TYR A 19 13.42 -1.75 29.94
CA TYR A 19 13.53 -1.80 31.40
C TYR A 19 14.36 -3.00 31.88
N ARG A 20 14.08 -4.19 31.33
CA ARG A 20 14.82 -5.42 31.65
C ARG A 20 16.30 -5.30 31.29
N GLU A 21 16.62 -4.70 30.15
CA GLU A 21 18.00 -4.43 29.75
C GLU A 21 18.73 -3.59 30.81
N MET A 22 18.08 -2.58 31.38
CA MET A 22 18.69 -1.73 32.41
C MET A 22 18.81 -2.46 33.75
N GLU A 23 17.81 -3.26 34.12
CA GLU A 23 17.83 -4.10 35.33
C GLU A 23 18.95 -5.14 35.26
N GLU A 24 19.12 -5.82 34.11
CA GLU A 24 20.20 -6.79 33.88
C GLU A 24 21.59 -6.15 33.92
N LYS A 25 21.71 -4.88 33.50
CA LYS A 25 22.95 -4.09 33.61
C LYS A 25 23.18 -3.52 35.02
N GLY A 26 22.30 -3.79 35.99
CA GLY A 26 22.45 -3.33 37.37
C GLY A 26 22.20 -1.83 37.56
N ALA A 27 21.33 -1.23 36.74
CA ALA A 27 20.97 0.18 36.86
C ALA A 27 20.30 0.48 38.22
N GLU A 28 20.76 1.55 38.88
CA GLU A 28 20.18 2.06 40.13
C GLU A 28 20.07 3.58 40.06
N GLY A 29 19.20 4.18 40.89
CA GLY A 29 19.07 5.64 41.01
C GLY A 29 17.66 6.17 40.75
N GLU A 30 17.48 7.49 40.90
CA GLU A 30 16.18 8.17 40.79
C GLU A 30 15.58 8.05 39.38
N SER A 31 16.39 8.18 38.33
CA SER A 31 15.94 8.02 36.93
C SER A 31 15.52 6.58 36.63
N PHE A 32 16.19 5.57 37.19
CA PHE A 32 15.78 4.17 37.03
C PHE A 32 14.44 3.88 37.74
N GLN A 33 14.24 4.47 38.92
CA GLN A 33 12.96 4.39 39.64
C GLN A 33 11.83 5.11 38.91
N ALA A 34 12.11 6.26 38.29
CA ALA A 34 11.15 6.98 37.46
C ALA A 34 10.74 6.16 36.22
N MET A 35 11.68 5.46 35.60
CA MET A 35 11.42 4.54 34.49
C MET A 35 10.51 3.37 34.91
N ASN A 36 10.76 2.78 36.08
CA ASN A 36 9.88 1.75 36.66
C ASN A 36 8.47 2.30 36.96
N ALA A 37 8.38 3.50 37.52
CA ALA A 37 7.11 4.13 37.86
C ALA A 37 6.26 4.41 36.60
N ALA A 38 6.88 4.94 35.54
CA ALA A 38 6.22 5.16 34.25
C ALA A 38 5.72 3.84 33.66
N LEU A 39 6.55 2.79 33.61
CA LEU A 39 6.16 1.48 33.10
C LEU A 39 4.98 0.87 33.88
N ASN A 40 5.02 0.91 35.22
CA ASN A 40 3.93 0.41 36.06
C ASN A 40 2.62 1.20 35.84
N ARG A 41 2.71 2.51 35.56
CA ARG A 41 1.53 3.31 35.23
C ARG A 41 0.95 2.92 33.87
N MET A 42 1.80 2.68 32.86
CA MET A 42 1.36 2.16 31.56
C MET A 42 0.67 0.80 31.69
N GLU A 43 1.22 -0.13 32.47
CA GLU A 43 0.62 -1.44 32.76
C GLU A 43 -0.73 -1.32 33.48
N SER A 44 -0.85 -0.39 34.41
CA SER A 44 -2.10 -0.12 35.13
C SER A 44 -3.17 0.41 34.18
N LEU A 45 -2.81 1.31 33.26
CA LEU A 45 -3.73 1.85 32.26
C LEU A 45 -4.26 0.78 31.31
N ALA A 46 -3.45 -0.23 30.96
CA ALA A 46 -3.90 -1.36 30.13
C ALA A 46 -4.98 -2.21 30.83
N GLN A 47 -4.98 -2.23 32.17
CA GLN A 47 -6.00 -2.91 32.98
C GLN A 47 -7.24 -2.04 33.24
N GLU A 48 -7.06 -0.72 33.30
CA GLU A 48 -8.12 0.27 33.59
C GLU A 48 -8.96 0.65 32.36
N THR A 49 -8.43 0.50 31.15
CA THR A 49 -9.08 0.87 29.89
C THR A 49 -9.69 -0.34 29.19
N ASP A 50 -10.74 -0.10 28.40
CA ASP A 50 -11.46 -1.14 27.67
C ASP A 50 -11.39 -1.05 26.14
N ASP A 51 -10.67 -0.05 25.63
CA ASP A 51 -10.38 0.15 24.21
C ASP A 51 -8.93 0.65 24.03
N ILE A 52 -8.28 0.16 22.97
CA ILE A 52 -6.90 0.50 22.62
C ILE A 52 -6.74 1.99 22.27
N VAL A 53 -7.80 2.62 21.77
CA VAL A 53 -7.81 4.05 21.44
C VAL A 53 -7.75 4.89 22.72
N ASP A 54 -8.57 4.56 23.72
CA ASP A 54 -8.55 5.23 25.03
C ASP A 54 -7.25 4.97 25.79
N PHE A 55 -6.74 3.74 25.72
CA PHE A 55 -5.42 3.37 26.24
C PHE A 55 -4.30 4.25 25.67
N THR A 56 -4.20 4.30 24.34
CA THR A 56 -3.15 5.07 23.64
C THR A 56 -3.30 6.57 23.89
N ALA A 57 -4.54 7.07 23.94
CA ALA A 57 -4.83 8.46 24.26
C ALA A 57 -4.38 8.83 25.68
N LYS A 58 -4.61 7.95 26.67
CA LYS A 58 -4.16 8.17 28.06
C LYS A 58 -2.65 8.08 28.21
N LEU A 59 -1.99 7.12 27.54
CA LEU A 59 -0.53 7.05 27.50
C LEU A 59 0.11 8.34 26.98
N THR A 60 -0.50 8.94 25.95
CA THR A 60 -0.07 10.20 25.38
C THR A 60 -0.39 11.39 26.28
N THR A 61 -1.59 11.44 26.86
CA THR A 61 -2.05 12.56 27.71
C THR A 61 -1.29 12.62 29.03
N GLU A 62 -0.96 11.47 29.61
CA GLU A 62 -0.13 11.35 30.81
C GLU A 62 1.37 11.46 30.49
N ASN A 63 1.77 11.72 29.23
CA ASN A 63 3.16 11.84 28.76
C ASN A 63 4.06 10.64 29.09
N LEU A 64 3.49 9.46 29.33
CA LEU A 64 4.23 8.32 29.88
C LEU A 64 5.34 7.83 28.95
N PHE A 65 5.15 7.91 27.63
CA PHE A 65 6.20 7.58 26.66
C PHE A 65 7.42 8.49 26.80
N ILE A 66 7.18 9.79 26.96
CA ILE A 66 8.23 10.80 27.09
C ILE A 66 8.91 10.65 28.44
N GLU A 67 8.14 10.44 29.51
CA GLU A 67 8.69 10.23 30.86
C GLU A 67 9.56 8.98 30.92
N PHE A 68 9.12 7.86 30.34
CA PHE A 68 9.92 6.64 30.27
C PHE A 68 11.20 6.86 29.44
N SER A 69 11.10 7.44 28.24
CA SER A 69 12.26 7.65 27.37
C SER A 69 13.28 8.61 27.98
N ASN A 70 12.85 9.69 28.61
CA ASN A 70 13.74 10.62 29.32
C ASN A 70 14.45 9.92 30.49
N ALA A 71 13.70 9.17 31.30
CA ALA A 71 14.24 8.42 32.42
C ALA A 71 15.22 7.31 31.97
N TYR A 72 14.94 6.64 30.85
CA TYR A 72 15.85 5.67 30.23
C TYR A 72 17.15 6.34 29.77
N SER A 73 17.06 7.46 29.04
CA SER A 73 18.22 8.21 28.57
C SER A 73 19.08 8.75 29.73
N GLU A 74 18.45 9.23 30.80
CA GLU A 74 19.16 9.68 32.00
C GLU A 74 19.81 8.52 32.76
N THR A 75 19.13 7.39 32.89
CA THR A 75 19.67 6.17 33.51
C THR A 75 20.90 5.69 32.73
N MET A 76 20.78 5.60 31.40
CA MET A 76 21.88 5.25 30.51
C MET A 76 23.05 6.22 30.68
N SER A 77 22.78 7.53 30.63
CA SER A 77 23.79 8.58 30.78
C SER A 77 24.45 8.56 32.16
N GLY A 78 23.71 8.15 33.20
CA GLY A 78 24.21 8.01 34.57
C GLY A 78 25.16 6.82 34.72
N MET A 79 24.81 5.66 34.15
CA MET A 79 25.67 4.47 34.14
C MET A 79 26.95 4.70 33.33
N VAL A 80 26.81 5.41 32.22
CA VAL A 80 27.90 5.88 31.36
C VAL A 80 28.80 6.89 32.09
N LYS A 81 28.25 7.79 32.92
CA LYS A 81 29.03 8.85 33.59
C LYS A 81 30.20 8.34 34.45
N GLU A 82 30.10 7.16 35.06
CA GLU A 82 31.19 6.58 35.86
C GLU A 82 32.36 6.08 35.00
N GLU A 83 32.10 5.52 33.80
CA GLU A 83 33.15 5.10 32.86
C GLU A 83 33.85 6.29 32.17
N TYR A 84 33.19 7.44 32.09
CA TYR A 84 33.58 8.57 31.23
C TYR A 84 34.44 9.63 31.96
N SER A 85 34.61 9.50 33.28
CA SER A 85 35.33 10.46 34.13
C SER A 85 36.87 10.36 34.07
N THR A 86 37.42 9.43 33.28
CA THR A 86 38.85 9.08 33.26
C THR A 86 39.58 9.49 31.97
N GLY A 87 39.31 10.67 31.39
CA GLY A 87 40.17 11.26 30.34
C GLY A 87 40.33 10.47 29.02
N ARG A 88 39.65 9.33 28.86
CA ARG A 88 39.59 8.48 27.65
C ARG A 88 38.17 8.40 27.04
N GLY A 89 37.27 9.31 27.45
CA GLY A 89 35.87 9.30 27.03
C GLY A 89 35.67 9.34 25.51
N ASP A 90 36.47 10.14 24.79
CA ASP A 90 36.37 10.25 23.33
C ASP A 90 36.83 8.97 22.60
N GLU A 91 37.85 8.29 23.10
CA GLU A 91 38.33 7.02 22.54
C GLU A 91 37.28 5.92 22.74
N LEU A 92 36.68 5.87 23.93
CA LEU A 92 35.63 4.92 24.27
C LEU A 92 34.34 5.16 23.46
N LEU A 93 33.97 6.43 23.24
CA LEU A 93 32.83 6.82 22.40
C LEU A 93 33.02 6.39 20.95
N LEU A 94 34.22 6.61 20.40
CA LEU A 94 34.53 6.19 19.04
C LEU A 94 34.51 4.66 18.92
N GLU A 95 35.08 3.95 19.88
CA GLU A 95 35.07 2.48 19.94
C GLU A 95 33.63 1.95 19.97
N LYS A 96 32.76 2.48 20.85
CA LYS A 96 31.35 2.08 20.95
C LYS A 96 30.55 2.43 19.69
N THR A 97 30.86 3.55 19.05
CA THR A 97 30.21 3.97 17.80
C THR A 97 30.59 3.04 16.64
N LEU A 98 31.87 2.64 16.56
CA LEU A 98 32.35 1.67 15.57
C LEU A 98 31.77 0.27 15.80
N GLU A 99 31.72 -0.20 17.06
CA GLU A 99 31.05 -1.46 17.41
C GLU A 99 29.58 -1.45 16.96
N ALA A 100 28.87 -0.32 17.12
CA ALA A 100 27.49 -0.20 16.68
C ALA A 100 27.35 -0.30 15.14
N TYR A 101 28.24 0.33 14.38
CA TYR A 101 28.23 0.25 12.91
C TYR A 101 28.62 -1.14 12.39
N GLU A 102 29.62 -1.78 13.00
CA GLU A 102 30.02 -3.15 12.65
C GLU A 102 28.89 -4.14 12.92
N ASN A 103 28.22 -4.02 14.07
CA ASN A 103 27.03 -4.80 14.38
C ASN A 103 25.88 -4.49 13.42
N ALA A 104 25.68 -3.23 13.03
CA ALA A 104 24.65 -2.86 12.05
C ALA A 104 24.86 -3.56 10.71
N ILE A 105 26.11 -3.64 10.19
CA ILE A 105 26.42 -4.39 8.97
C ILE A 105 26.06 -5.86 9.12
N LEU A 106 26.45 -6.50 10.24
CA LEU A 106 26.13 -7.91 10.49
C LEU A 106 24.62 -8.17 10.58
N THR A 107 23.88 -7.23 11.16
CA THR A 107 22.41 -7.33 11.30
C THR A 107 21.70 -7.09 9.96
N LEU A 108 22.35 -6.38 9.02
CA LEU A 108 21.80 -6.05 7.72
C LEU A 108 22.10 -7.11 6.64
N GLU A 109 22.90 -8.16 6.91
CA GLU A 109 23.31 -9.16 5.90
C GLU A 109 22.14 -9.82 5.15
N ASP A 110 21.00 -10.00 5.82
CA ASP A 110 19.78 -10.58 5.23
C ASP A 110 18.79 -9.52 4.70
N HIS A 111 19.13 -8.23 4.77
CA HIS A 111 18.23 -7.14 4.35
C HIS A 111 18.27 -6.94 2.83
N PRO A 112 17.13 -6.77 2.13
CA PRO A 112 17.09 -6.58 0.67
C PRO A 112 17.93 -5.40 0.15
N ASN A 113 18.10 -4.37 0.99
CA ASN A 113 18.87 -3.16 0.68
C ASN A 113 20.29 -3.16 1.27
N TYR A 114 20.81 -4.33 1.68
CA TYR A 114 22.12 -4.49 2.32
C TYR A 114 23.22 -3.76 1.56
N GLU A 115 23.37 -4.00 0.25
CA GLU A 115 24.43 -3.42 -0.57
C GLU A 115 24.38 -1.89 -0.63
N LEU A 116 23.18 -1.29 -0.61
CA LEU A 116 22.99 0.17 -0.62
C LEU A 116 23.32 0.81 0.73
N LEU A 117 23.01 0.12 1.83
CA LEU A 117 23.23 0.60 3.20
C LEU A 117 24.66 0.34 3.68
N LYS A 118 25.30 -0.72 3.17
CA LYS A 118 26.65 -1.14 3.55
C LYS A 118 27.71 -0.10 3.22
N SER A 119 27.71 0.42 1.99
CA SER A 119 28.78 1.32 1.52
C SER A 119 28.95 2.58 2.39
N PRO A 120 27.89 3.33 2.74
CA PRO A 120 28.01 4.45 3.68
C PRO A 120 28.51 4.07 5.08
N ILE A 121 28.11 2.88 5.58
CA ILE A 121 28.52 2.39 6.90
C ILE A 121 30.00 1.97 6.89
N GLU A 122 30.47 1.32 5.81
CA GLU A 122 31.88 0.98 5.64
C GLU A 122 32.78 2.22 5.57
N GLU A 123 32.35 3.28 4.88
CA GLU A 123 33.08 4.56 4.84
C GLU A 123 33.20 5.22 6.23
N LEU A 124 32.16 5.11 7.07
CA LEU A 124 32.21 5.57 8.47
C LEU A 124 33.13 4.71 9.34
N ILE A 125 33.11 3.39 9.15
CA ILE A 125 34.02 2.48 9.86
C ILE A 125 35.48 2.78 9.49
N GLU A 126 35.77 2.95 8.20
CA GLU A 126 37.11 3.33 7.73
C GLU A 126 37.55 4.69 8.29
N LEU A 127 36.63 5.67 8.32
CA LEU A 127 36.90 6.98 8.89
C LEU A 127 37.24 6.88 10.38
N GLY A 128 36.47 6.13 11.18
CA GLY A 128 36.76 5.97 12.60
C GLY A 128 38.05 5.16 12.86
N ARG A 129 38.39 4.20 12.00
CA ARG A 129 39.64 3.43 12.07
C ARG A 129 40.88 4.22 11.61
N SER A 130 40.71 5.39 10.99
CA SER A 130 41.82 6.22 10.52
C SER A 130 42.65 6.89 11.63
N GLY A 131 42.24 6.74 12.89
CA GLY A 131 42.95 7.31 14.05
C GLY A 131 42.58 8.76 14.38
N VAL A 132 41.46 9.26 13.84
CA VAL A 132 40.89 10.56 14.19
C VAL A 132 40.25 10.52 15.57
N SER A 133 40.21 11.66 16.28
CA SER A 133 39.46 11.77 17.54
C SER A 133 37.95 11.79 17.28
N TYR A 134 37.14 11.40 18.26
CA TYR A 134 35.68 11.35 18.13
C TYR A 134 35.03 12.67 17.64
N PRO A 135 35.44 13.87 18.12
CA PRO A 135 34.91 15.12 17.59
C PRO A 135 35.30 15.37 16.12
N VAL A 136 36.48 14.92 15.69
CA VAL A 136 36.94 15.04 14.30
C VAL A 136 36.23 14.03 13.40
N PHE A 137 35.98 12.82 13.92
CA PHE A 137 35.14 11.80 13.28
C PHE A 137 33.74 12.36 13.00
N LEU A 138 33.04 12.88 14.01
CA LEU A 138 31.69 13.45 13.85
C LEU A 138 31.68 14.60 12.85
N ARG A 139 32.65 15.52 12.95
CA ARG A 139 32.76 16.64 12.02
C ARG A 139 32.96 16.18 10.58
N ILE A 140 33.87 15.22 10.33
CA ILE A 140 34.12 14.73 8.96
C ILE A 140 32.91 13.91 8.46
N ALA A 141 32.24 13.16 9.33
CA ALA A 141 31.02 12.44 8.98
C ALA A 141 29.88 13.39 8.57
N GLU A 142 29.73 14.53 9.25
CA GLU A 142 28.81 15.60 8.86
C GLU A 142 29.25 16.34 7.59
N GLU A 143 30.53 16.75 7.50
CA GLU A 143 31.08 17.48 6.34
C GLU A 143 30.99 16.68 5.04
N LYS A 144 31.05 15.35 5.11
CA LYS A 144 30.89 14.44 3.97
C LYS A 144 29.45 13.99 3.75
N GLY A 145 28.52 14.33 4.64
CA GLY A 145 27.12 13.90 4.54
C GLY A 145 26.88 12.41 4.81
N LEU A 146 27.85 11.69 5.38
CA LEU A 146 27.74 10.25 5.65
C LEU A 146 26.63 9.94 6.65
N ASN A 147 26.43 10.81 7.65
CA ASN A 147 25.30 10.71 8.58
C ASN A 147 23.94 10.90 7.88
N LYS A 148 23.88 11.72 6.83
CA LYS A 148 22.66 11.95 6.04
C LYS A 148 22.34 10.79 5.10
N ALA A 149 23.37 10.17 4.50
CA ALA A 149 23.18 8.96 3.70
C ALA A 149 22.62 7.79 4.55
N MET A 150 22.97 7.73 5.83
CA MET A 150 22.41 6.77 6.79
C MET A 150 20.95 7.04 7.20
N GLU A 151 20.38 8.22 6.92
CA GLU A 151 18.97 8.52 7.20
C GLU A 151 18.00 7.79 6.24
N GLY A 152 18.52 7.00 5.28
CA GLY A 152 17.73 6.08 4.46
C GLY A 152 17.26 6.65 3.12
N ASP A 153 17.83 7.76 2.65
CA ASP A 153 17.43 8.40 1.40
C ASP A 153 17.64 7.52 0.15
N LEU A 154 18.76 6.79 0.09
CA LEU A 154 19.01 5.80 -0.97
C LEU A 154 17.92 4.71 -1.00
N VAL A 155 17.45 4.30 0.17
CA VAL A 155 16.36 3.32 0.31
C VAL A 155 15.02 3.95 -0.08
N LEU A 156 14.81 5.23 0.21
CA LEU A 156 13.60 5.96 -0.14
C LEU A 156 13.44 6.10 -1.66
N ARG A 157 14.51 6.48 -2.37
CA ARG A 157 14.49 6.61 -3.83
C ARG A 157 14.19 5.28 -4.53
N GLU A 158 14.86 4.20 -4.11
CA GLU A 158 14.61 2.85 -4.65
C GLU A 158 13.19 2.36 -4.30
N ALA A 159 12.66 2.69 -3.13
CA ALA A 159 11.28 2.39 -2.78
C ALA A 159 10.29 3.09 -3.73
N ILE A 160 10.52 4.36 -4.10
CA ILE A 160 9.67 5.10 -5.05
C ILE A 160 9.71 4.44 -6.45
N ILE A 161 10.88 3.97 -6.89
CA ILE A 161 11.03 3.25 -8.16
C ILE A 161 10.30 1.91 -8.12
N SER A 162 10.42 1.17 -7.01
CA SER A 162 9.71 -0.08 -6.79
C SER A 162 8.19 0.13 -6.83
N ASP A 163 7.68 1.14 -6.13
CA ASP A 163 6.25 1.51 -6.14
C ASP A 163 5.77 1.89 -7.54
N LYS A 164 6.55 2.69 -8.30
CA LYS A 164 6.25 3.01 -9.70
C LYS A 164 6.14 1.75 -10.54
N THR A 165 7.13 0.85 -10.44
CA THR A 165 7.18 -0.37 -11.25
C THR A 165 6.04 -1.32 -10.88
N PHE A 166 5.66 -1.37 -9.60
CA PHE A 166 4.47 -2.08 -9.15
C PHE A 166 3.19 -1.48 -9.73
N ALA A 167 3.05 -0.15 -9.76
CA ALA A 167 1.92 0.53 -10.38
C ALA A 167 1.83 0.25 -11.90
N GLU A 168 2.97 0.17 -12.59
CA GLU A 168 3.05 -0.24 -14.00
C GLU A 168 2.57 -1.69 -14.18
N PHE A 169 3.04 -2.61 -13.35
CA PHE A 169 2.60 -4.01 -13.34
C PHE A 169 1.10 -4.14 -13.08
N MET A 170 0.54 -3.29 -12.20
CA MET A 170 -0.89 -3.28 -11.89
C MET A 170 -1.73 -2.52 -12.93
N HIS A 171 -1.11 -1.96 -13.97
CA HIS A 171 -1.77 -1.11 -14.99
C HIS A 171 -2.57 0.04 -14.33
N LEU A 172 -1.90 0.79 -13.45
CA LEU A 172 -2.45 1.94 -12.71
C LEU A 172 -1.83 3.25 -13.21
N PRO A 173 -2.25 3.79 -14.37
CA PRO A 173 -1.53 4.88 -15.06
C PRO A 173 -1.39 6.16 -14.22
N LEU A 174 -2.42 6.53 -13.46
CA LEU A 174 -2.36 7.71 -12.60
C LEU A 174 -1.44 7.54 -11.39
N GLU A 175 -1.28 6.31 -10.87
CA GLU A 175 -0.29 6.04 -9.82
C GLU A 175 1.12 6.06 -10.42
N VAL A 176 1.32 5.55 -11.65
CA VAL A 176 2.59 5.66 -12.38
C VAL A 176 2.99 7.13 -12.56
N GLU A 177 2.09 7.97 -13.08
CA GLU A 177 2.32 9.42 -13.22
C GLU A 177 2.66 10.07 -11.87
N LYS A 178 1.94 9.69 -10.81
CA LYS A 178 2.16 10.20 -9.45
C LYS A 178 3.56 9.83 -8.95
N HIS A 179 3.94 8.56 -9.02
CA HIS A 179 5.26 8.11 -8.57
C HIS A 179 6.40 8.68 -9.42
N GLU A 180 6.18 8.87 -10.72
CA GLU A 180 7.14 9.56 -11.60
C GLU A 180 7.34 11.03 -11.16
N LYS A 181 6.26 11.73 -10.81
CA LYS A 181 6.35 13.10 -10.29
C LYS A 181 7.05 13.16 -8.92
N VAL A 182 6.76 12.22 -8.03
CA VAL A 182 7.45 12.11 -6.73
C VAL A 182 8.95 11.87 -6.94
N LEU A 183 9.32 11.00 -7.87
CA LEU A 183 10.72 10.72 -8.20
C LEU A 183 11.43 11.94 -8.79
N GLN A 184 10.77 12.68 -9.69
CA GLN A 184 11.33 13.92 -10.26
C GLN A 184 11.60 14.98 -9.18
N VAL A 185 10.66 15.18 -8.25
CA VAL A 185 10.85 16.11 -7.13
C VAL A 185 11.96 15.65 -6.19
N HIS A 186 12.02 14.34 -5.91
CA HIS A 186 13.11 13.76 -5.12
C HIS A 186 14.46 14.07 -5.77
N ASP A 187 14.63 13.73 -7.04
CA ASP A 187 15.87 13.96 -7.80
C ASP A 187 16.23 15.46 -7.87
N GLU A 188 15.25 16.34 -8.06
CA GLU A 188 15.45 17.79 -8.10
C GLU A 188 15.93 18.33 -6.74
N LEU A 189 15.23 18.02 -5.65
CA LEU A 189 15.61 18.47 -4.31
C LEU A 189 16.98 17.91 -3.90
N SER A 190 17.24 16.65 -4.24
CA SER A 190 18.53 16.01 -3.99
C SER A 190 19.65 16.76 -4.70
N SER A 191 19.47 17.13 -5.99
CA SER A 191 20.51 17.82 -6.77
C SER A 191 20.87 19.22 -6.25
N HIS A 192 19.98 19.87 -5.50
CA HIS A 192 20.21 21.18 -4.89
C HIS A 192 20.70 21.09 -3.44
N ALA A 193 20.62 19.91 -2.82
CA ALA A 193 21.00 19.70 -1.44
C ALA A 193 22.52 19.57 -1.30
N PRO A 194 23.13 20.08 -0.21
CA PRO A 194 24.58 20.01 0.00
C PRO A 194 25.19 18.61 -0.03
N PHE A 195 24.39 17.58 0.29
CA PHE A 195 24.82 16.19 0.41
C PHE A 195 24.13 15.24 -0.58
N ASN A 196 23.47 15.78 -1.61
CA ASN A 196 22.63 15.01 -2.53
C ASN A 196 21.51 14.20 -1.83
N VAL A 197 21.08 14.64 -0.65
CA VAL A 197 19.97 14.08 0.12
C VAL A 197 18.97 15.21 0.34
N PRO A 198 17.71 15.06 -0.09
CA PRO A 198 16.71 16.10 0.03
C PRO A 198 16.35 16.31 1.51
N ASP A 199 15.93 17.53 1.86
CA ASP A 199 15.38 17.78 3.19
C ASP A 199 14.08 16.99 3.37
N SER A 200 14.02 16.16 4.41
CA SER A 200 12.90 15.24 4.62
C SER A 200 11.56 15.95 4.85
N PHE A 201 11.59 17.15 5.43
CA PHE A 201 10.38 17.93 5.66
C PHE A 201 9.89 18.58 4.36
N GLU A 202 10.78 19.21 3.61
CA GLU A 202 10.48 19.78 2.30
C GLU A 202 9.97 18.72 1.32
N PHE A 203 10.68 17.59 1.21
CA PHE A 203 10.25 16.46 0.37
C PHE A 203 8.90 15.88 0.83
N GLY A 204 8.68 15.77 2.16
CA GLY A 204 7.42 15.32 2.73
C GLY A 204 6.23 16.24 2.36
N LEU A 205 6.45 17.56 2.39
CA LEU A 205 5.43 18.54 1.98
C LEU A 205 5.12 18.45 0.48
N GLU A 206 6.13 18.32 -0.38
CA GLU A 206 5.91 18.18 -1.81
C GLU A 206 5.17 16.88 -2.16
N ARG A 207 5.54 15.77 -1.51
CA ARG A 207 4.80 14.51 -1.65
C ARG A 207 3.34 14.66 -1.27
N GLN A 208 3.03 15.37 -0.18
CA GLN A 208 1.65 15.61 0.24
C GLN A 208 0.86 16.45 -0.78
N LYS A 209 1.49 17.46 -1.40
CA LYS A 209 0.86 18.24 -2.48
C LYS A 209 0.56 17.37 -3.69
N ILE A 210 1.49 16.49 -4.07
CA ILE A 210 1.30 15.53 -5.17
C ILE A 210 0.14 14.58 -4.83
N ASP A 211 0.07 14.07 -3.60
CA ASP A 211 -1.05 13.23 -3.16
C ASP A 211 -2.40 13.96 -3.28
N TRP A 212 -2.47 15.23 -2.87
CA TRP A 212 -3.69 16.03 -3.02
C TRP A 212 -4.10 16.31 -4.46
N GLU A 213 -3.13 16.41 -5.37
CA GLU A 213 -3.37 16.58 -6.80
C GLU A 213 -3.93 15.31 -7.44
N TYR A 214 -3.36 14.14 -7.10
CA TYR A 214 -3.69 12.87 -7.76
C TYR A 214 -4.86 12.13 -7.12
N ALA A 215 -5.08 12.24 -5.81
CA ALA A 215 -6.18 11.58 -5.11
C ALA A 215 -7.56 11.80 -5.77
N PRO A 216 -7.99 13.03 -6.13
CA PRO A 216 -9.27 13.22 -6.81
C PRO A 216 -9.29 12.61 -8.22
N ARG A 217 -8.18 12.64 -8.96
CA ARG A 217 -8.06 12.06 -10.31
C ARG A 217 -8.19 10.53 -10.27
N ILE A 218 -7.49 9.88 -9.33
CA ILE A 218 -7.57 8.43 -9.11
C ILE A 218 -8.99 8.02 -8.71
N ASN A 219 -9.61 8.79 -7.82
CA ASN A 219 -11.01 8.54 -7.44
C ASN A 219 -11.96 8.67 -8.63
N GLN A 220 -11.81 9.71 -9.45
CA GLN A 220 -12.58 9.88 -10.68
C GLN A 220 -12.39 8.71 -11.65
N TRP A 221 -11.14 8.28 -11.88
CA TRP A 221 -10.80 7.13 -12.73
C TRP A 221 -11.54 5.86 -12.27
N ASN A 222 -11.46 5.54 -10.99
CA ASN A 222 -12.11 4.37 -10.40
C ASN A 222 -13.65 4.45 -10.45
N LEU A 223 -14.22 5.64 -10.29
CA LEU A 223 -15.67 5.84 -10.39
C LEU A 223 -16.17 5.65 -11.83
N ILE A 224 -15.42 6.14 -12.82
CA ILE A 224 -15.73 5.93 -14.24
C ILE A 224 -15.73 4.42 -14.53
N ILE A 225 -14.71 3.68 -14.10
CA ILE A 225 -14.63 2.21 -14.24
C ILE A 225 -15.87 1.52 -13.69
N ARG A 226 -16.18 1.78 -12.42
CA ARG A 226 -17.33 1.16 -11.76
C ARG A 226 -18.64 1.47 -12.48
N LEU A 227 -18.82 2.69 -12.99
CA LEU A 227 -20.05 3.07 -13.66
C LEU A 227 -20.21 2.38 -15.00
N TRP A 228 -19.20 2.43 -15.88
CA TRP A 228 -19.34 1.80 -17.19
C TRP A 228 -19.44 0.28 -17.07
N GLU A 229 -18.72 -0.35 -16.14
CA GLU A 229 -18.84 -1.80 -15.89
C GLU A 229 -20.28 -2.17 -15.53
N LYS A 230 -20.89 -1.41 -14.61
CA LYS A 230 -22.29 -1.60 -14.22
C LYS A 230 -23.29 -1.29 -15.32
N MET A 231 -22.97 -0.38 -16.24
CA MET A 231 -23.80 -0.12 -17.42
C MET A 231 -23.72 -1.28 -18.43
N LEU A 232 -22.54 -1.83 -18.70
CA LEU A 232 -22.36 -3.03 -19.53
C LEU A 232 -23.11 -4.22 -18.94
N GLU A 233 -22.96 -4.47 -17.63
CA GLU A 233 -23.70 -5.51 -16.90
C GLU A 233 -25.21 -5.35 -17.05
N ASN A 234 -25.74 -4.11 -16.95
CA ASN A 234 -27.19 -3.90 -17.08
C ASN A 234 -27.71 -4.35 -18.44
N VAL A 235 -27.03 -3.97 -19.53
CA VAL A 235 -27.45 -4.33 -20.89
C VAL A 235 -27.28 -5.83 -21.11
N TYR A 236 -26.14 -6.38 -20.65
CA TYR A 236 -25.82 -7.80 -20.75
C TYR A 236 -26.84 -8.68 -20.03
N ASP A 237 -27.09 -8.42 -18.75
CA ASP A 237 -28.04 -9.19 -17.95
C ASP A 237 -29.48 -8.98 -18.43
N TRP A 238 -29.80 -7.77 -18.90
CA TRP A 238 -31.12 -7.52 -19.48
C TRP A 238 -31.36 -8.39 -20.71
N LEU A 239 -30.42 -8.45 -21.66
CA LEU A 239 -30.52 -9.33 -22.83
C LEU A 239 -30.64 -10.80 -22.44
N ASP A 240 -29.71 -11.26 -21.62
CA ASP A 240 -29.61 -12.67 -21.25
C ASP A 240 -30.84 -13.13 -20.46
N SER A 241 -31.51 -12.23 -19.72
CA SER A 241 -32.75 -12.55 -19.01
C SER A 241 -33.91 -12.95 -19.93
N PHE A 242 -33.86 -12.66 -21.24
CA PHE A 242 -34.85 -13.12 -22.22
C PHE A 242 -34.49 -14.46 -22.88
N CYS A 243 -33.27 -14.97 -22.65
CA CYS A 243 -32.78 -16.19 -23.27
C CYS A 243 -33.32 -17.44 -22.56
N SER A 244 -33.39 -18.55 -23.29
CA SER A 244 -33.88 -19.83 -22.78
C SER A 244 -33.04 -20.41 -21.65
N PHE A 245 -31.76 -20.04 -21.55
CA PHE A 245 -30.86 -20.48 -20.48
C PHE A 245 -31.07 -19.72 -19.15
N ALA A 246 -31.70 -18.55 -19.15
CA ALA A 246 -31.83 -17.70 -17.96
C ALA A 246 -32.40 -18.40 -16.71
N PRO A 247 -33.41 -19.31 -16.82
CA PRO A 247 -33.94 -20.04 -15.66
C PRO A 247 -32.94 -20.99 -14.98
N TYR A 248 -31.80 -21.26 -15.62
CA TYR A 248 -30.75 -22.19 -15.17
C TYR A 248 -29.42 -21.47 -14.88
N ASP A 249 -29.36 -20.16 -15.09
CA ASP A 249 -28.15 -19.36 -14.91
C ASP A 249 -28.05 -18.85 -13.46
N ASP A 250 -26.85 -18.97 -12.89
CA ASP A 250 -26.58 -18.65 -11.48
C ASP A 250 -26.88 -17.18 -11.13
N ARG A 251 -26.86 -16.26 -12.12
CA ARG A 251 -27.20 -14.85 -11.91
C ARG A 251 -28.62 -14.65 -11.38
N TRP A 252 -29.55 -15.52 -11.74
CA TRP A 252 -30.95 -15.43 -11.30
C TRP A 252 -31.41 -16.59 -10.43
N ALA A 253 -30.65 -17.67 -10.38
CA ALA A 253 -30.96 -18.86 -9.59
C ALA A 253 -31.23 -18.52 -8.12
N ASP A 254 -32.34 -19.04 -7.58
CA ASP A 254 -32.73 -18.81 -6.19
C ASP A 254 -32.92 -20.16 -5.49
N MET A 255 -32.28 -20.33 -4.33
CA MET A 255 -32.36 -21.56 -3.53
C MET A 255 -33.79 -21.91 -3.08
N ARG A 256 -34.70 -20.93 -3.06
CA ARG A 256 -36.12 -21.13 -2.74
C ARG A 256 -36.92 -21.74 -3.90
N GLY A 257 -36.31 -21.92 -5.07
CA GLY A 257 -36.86 -22.63 -6.21
C GLY A 257 -37.34 -21.75 -7.36
N LYS A 258 -37.79 -22.42 -8.43
CA LYS A 258 -38.05 -21.84 -9.77
C LYS A 258 -38.95 -20.61 -9.78
N ALA A 259 -39.95 -20.54 -8.91
CA ALA A 259 -40.84 -19.38 -8.85
C ALA A 259 -40.11 -18.09 -8.48
N TYR A 260 -39.10 -18.17 -7.59
CA TYR A 260 -38.28 -17.02 -7.21
C TYR A 260 -37.25 -16.67 -8.28
N THR A 261 -36.64 -17.67 -8.92
CA THR A 261 -35.79 -17.47 -10.12
C THR A 261 -36.52 -16.67 -11.20
N MET A 262 -37.75 -17.06 -11.55
CA MET A 262 -38.54 -16.34 -12.56
C MET A 262 -38.89 -14.91 -12.13
N ARG A 263 -39.06 -14.63 -10.83
CA ARG A 263 -39.23 -13.26 -10.32
C ARG A 263 -37.95 -12.43 -10.48
N ASN A 264 -36.78 -13.02 -10.22
CA ASN A 264 -35.48 -12.34 -10.41
C ASN A 264 -35.23 -12.00 -11.88
N ILE A 265 -35.53 -12.93 -12.79
CA ILE A 265 -35.49 -12.72 -14.23
C ILE A 265 -36.41 -11.56 -14.62
N LYS A 266 -37.69 -11.62 -14.20
CA LYS A 266 -38.66 -10.58 -14.50
C LYS A 266 -38.23 -9.20 -13.95
N ARG A 267 -37.67 -9.16 -12.73
CA ARG A 267 -37.12 -7.93 -12.15
C ARG A 267 -36.01 -7.35 -13.03
N THR A 268 -35.13 -8.20 -13.55
CA THR A 268 -34.05 -7.77 -14.46
C THR A 268 -34.62 -7.18 -15.75
N GLN A 269 -35.58 -7.87 -16.38
CA GLN A 269 -36.27 -7.43 -17.59
C GLN A 269 -36.96 -6.07 -17.42
N GLU A 270 -37.62 -5.85 -16.27
CA GLU A 270 -38.41 -4.65 -16.00
C GLU A 270 -37.58 -3.49 -15.43
N CYS A 271 -36.56 -3.76 -14.62
CA CYS A 271 -35.84 -2.71 -13.89
C CYS A 271 -34.52 -2.27 -14.55
N ASN A 272 -33.78 -3.17 -15.21
CA ASN A 272 -32.46 -2.82 -15.76
C ASN A 272 -32.48 -1.62 -16.72
N PRO A 273 -33.46 -1.46 -17.63
CA PRO A 273 -33.52 -0.29 -18.50
C PRO A 273 -33.64 1.04 -17.72
N GLY A 274 -34.40 1.05 -16.62
CA GLY A 274 -34.52 2.22 -15.75
C GLY A 274 -33.24 2.50 -14.96
N VAL A 275 -32.58 1.44 -14.47
CA VAL A 275 -31.29 1.54 -13.77
C VAL A 275 -30.19 2.05 -14.71
N LEU A 276 -30.15 1.55 -15.94
CA LEU A 276 -29.24 2.00 -16.99
C LEU A 276 -29.40 3.50 -17.24
N LYS A 277 -30.64 3.97 -17.47
CA LYS A 277 -30.93 5.39 -17.69
C LYS A 277 -30.50 6.30 -16.53
N ALA A 278 -30.65 5.83 -15.30
CA ALA A 278 -30.17 6.57 -14.12
C ALA A 278 -28.63 6.66 -14.09
N ARG A 279 -27.94 5.57 -14.45
CA ARG A 279 -26.47 5.53 -14.53
C ARG A 279 -25.94 6.40 -15.64
N GLU A 280 -26.55 6.38 -16.83
CA GLU A 280 -26.21 7.27 -17.93
C GLU A 280 -26.33 8.74 -17.54
N LYS A 281 -27.40 9.08 -16.82
CA LYS A 281 -27.57 10.45 -16.31
C LYS A 281 -26.43 10.84 -15.37
N ILE A 282 -26.02 9.97 -14.45
CA ILE A 282 -24.86 10.20 -13.59
C ILE A 282 -23.58 10.33 -14.44
N PHE A 283 -23.41 9.46 -15.43
CA PHE A 283 -22.24 9.44 -16.30
C PHE A 283 -22.09 10.76 -17.07
N GLN A 284 -23.20 11.27 -17.61
CA GLN A 284 -23.27 12.55 -18.29
C GLN A 284 -23.11 13.73 -17.33
N ASP A 285 -23.83 13.74 -16.20
CA ASP A 285 -23.89 14.88 -15.28
C ASP A 285 -22.52 15.11 -14.58
N TYR A 286 -21.79 14.04 -14.25
CA TYR A 286 -20.54 14.11 -13.49
C TYR A 286 -19.28 14.01 -14.35
N PHE A 287 -19.31 13.24 -15.44
CA PHE A 287 -18.12 12.98 -16.27
C PHE A 287 -18.26 13.51 -17.70
N GLN A 288 -19.42 14.07 -18.07
CA GLN A 288 -19.71 14.56 -19.42
C GLN A 288 -19.54 13.48 -20.51
N MET A 289 -19.74 12.22 -20.13
CA MET A 289 -19.59 11.06 -21.01
C MET A 289 -20.95 10.45 -21.35
N VAL A 290 -21.08 9.98 -22.58
CA VAL A 290 -22.20 9.16 -23.06
C VAL A 290 -21.79 7.69 -23.25
N TRP A 291 -22.75 6.83 -23.55
CA TRP A 291 -22.54 5.40 -23.76
C TRP A 291 -21.42 5.08 -24.76
N ASP A 292 -21.41 5.75 -25.92
CA ASP A 292 -20.42 5.47 -26.97
C ASP A 292 -18.99 5.89 -26.57
N ASP A 293 -18.85 6.84 -25.64
CA ASP A 293 -17.55 7.30 -25.16
C ASP A 293 -16.84 6.21 -24.34
N VAL A 294 -17.59 5.33 -23.66
CA VAL A 294 -17.05 4.24 -22.82
C VAL A 294 -15.96 3.47 -23.57
N PHE A 295 -16.24 3.03 -24.79
CA PHE A 295 -15.37 2.11 -25.52
C PHE A 295 -14.09 2.77 -26.07
N ASN A 296 -14.05 4.10 -26.11
CA ASN A 296 -12.88 4.87 -26.55
C ASN A 296 -12.17 5.58 -25.38
N HIS A 297 -12.80 5.62 -24.20
CA HIS A 297 -12.23 6.25 -23.02
C HIS A 297 -10.99 5.51 -22.51
N GLU A 298 -10.04 6.27 -21.98
CA GLU A 298 -8.76 5.77 -21.48
C GLU A 298 -8.94 4.68 -20.41
N THR A 299 -9.92 4.83 -19.51
CA THR A 299 -10.22 3.83 -18.48
C THR A 299 -10.60 2.48 -19.10
N PHE A 300 -11.44 2.47 -20.13
CA PHE A 300 -11.85 1.20 -20.76
C PHE A 300 -10.69 0.57 -21.53
N ARG A 301 -9.93 1.38 -22.28
CA ARG A 301 -8.75 0.91 -23.02
C ARG A 301 -7.69 0.31 -22.11
N ASN A 302 -7.43 0.96 -20.97
CA ASN A 302 -6.51 0.45 -19.95
C ASN A 302 -6.99 -0.89 -19.37
N GLU A 303 -8.24 -0.96 -18.91
CA GLU A 303 -8.80 -2.21 -18.36
C GLU A 303 -8.87 -3.34 -19.40
N TYR A 304 -9.12 -2.98 -20.67
CA TYR A 304 -9.12 -3.94 -21.77
C TYR A 304 -7.72 -4.48 -22.05
N ALA A 305 -6.71 -3.61 -22.12
CA ALA A 305 -5.31 -4.00 -22.32
C ALA A 305 -4.76 -4.82 -21.14
N ALA A 306 -5.18 -4.50 -19.92
CA ALA A 306 -4.83 -5.21 -18.69
C ALA A 306 -5.61 -6.52 -18.49
N ASN A 307 -6.37 -6.97 -19.48
CA ASN A 307 -7.23 -8.17 -19.42
C ASN A 307 -8.27 -8.18 -18.28
N ARG A 308 -8.65 -7.03 -17.74
CA ARG A 308 -9.64 -6.93 -16.65
C ARG A 308 -11.08 -6.80 -17.14
N VAL A 309 -11.28 -6.62 -18.44
CA VAL A 309 -12.60 -6.74 -19.08
C VAL A 309 -12.93 -8.21 -19.30
N TRP A 310 -13.94 -8.71 -18.59
CA TRP A 310 -14.38 -10.11 -18.67
C TRP A 310 -14.94 -10.52 -20.04
N TYR A 311 -15.68 -9.61 -20.68
CA TYR A 311 -16.46 -9.90 -21.89
C TYR A 311 -15.58 -10.10 -23.12
N SER A 312 -15.86 -11.14 -23.91
CA SER A 312 -15.26 -11.33 -25.24
C SER A 312 -15.63 -10.20 -26.20
N ASP A 313 -14.84 -10.00 -27.25
CA ASP A 313 -15.12 -9.01 -28.30
C ASP A 313 -16.51 -9.19 -28.92
N GLU A 314 -16.87 -10.43 -29.23
CA GLU A 314 -18.19 -10.75 -29.78
C GLU A 314 -19.32 -10.40 -28.79
N ARG A 315 -19.09 -10.66 -27.49
CA ARG A 315 -20.06 -10.31 -26.45
C ARG A 315 -20.16 -8.79 -26.28
N LEU A 316 -19.06 -8.05 -26.32
CA LEU A 316 -19.05 -6.59 -26.28
C LEU A 316 -19.79 -5.98 -27.47
N GLU A 317 -19.58 -6.50 -28.68
CA GLU A 317 -20.31 -6.06 -29.86
C GLU A 317 -21.80 -6.34 -29.76
N LEU A 318 -22.20 -7.48 -29.19
CA LEU A 318 -23.59 -7.79 -28.93
C LEU A 318 -24.21 -6.83 -27.89
N ILE A 319 -23.48 -6.50 -26.83
CA ILE A 319 -23.90 -5.51 -25.82
C ILE A 319 -24.13 -4.15 -26.47
N LYS A 320 -23.18 -3.66 -27.30
CA LYS A 320 -23.32 -2.40 -28.04
C LYS A 320 -24.56 -2.36 -28.92
N LYS A 321 -24.83 -3.43 -29.68
CA LYS A 321 -26.03 -3.51 -30.54
C LYS A 321 -27.31 -3.51 -29.71
N THR A 322 -27.30 -4.20 -28.57
CA THR A 322 -28.48 -4.37 -27.71
C THR A 322 -28.84 -3.10 -26.94
N TYR A 323 -27.86 -2.26 -26.64
CA TYR A 323 -28.02 -1.03 -25.89
C TYR A 323 -29.26 -0.21 -26.31
N SER A 324 -29.43 0.04 -27.61
CA SER A 324 -30.54 0.85 -28.14
C SER A 324 -31.94 0.26 -27.86
N PHE A 325 -32.02 -1.05 -27.60
CA PHE A 325 -33.26 -1.75 -27.29
C PHE A 325 -33.55 -1.79 -25.78
N CYS A 326 -32.53 -1.58 -24.94
CA CYS A 326 -32.60 -1.63 -23.48
C CYS A 326 -33.28 -0.38 -22.90
N ILE A 327 -34.54 -0.16 -23.28
CA ILE A 327 -35.39 0.94 -22.84
C ILE A 327 -36.61 0.41 -22.07
N PRO A 328 -37.18 1.19 -21.12
CA PRO A 328 -38.30 0.73 -20.31
C PRO A 328 -39.47 0.20 -21.15
N PHE A 329 -40.04 -0.92 -20.71
CA PHE A 329 -41.16 -1.62 -21.36
C PHE A 329 -40.90 -2.21 -22.76
N ASN A 330 -39.65 -2.17 -23.23
CA ASN A 330 -39.29 -2.79 -24.50
C ASN A 330 -38.75 -4.22 -24.32
N LYS A 331 -38.54 -4.92 -25.44
CA LYS A 331 -37.93 -6.26 -25.50
C LYS A 331 -36.81 -6.28 -26.54
N PRO A 332 -35.78 -7.13 -26.37
CA PRO A 332 -34.76 -7.30 -27.39
C PRO A 332 -35.34 -8.03 -28.61
N ASP A 333 -34.77 -7.74 -29.78
CA ASP A 333 -35.10 -8.45 -31.01
C ASP A 333 -34.75 -9.94 -30.91
N SER A 334 -35.53 -10.79 -31.58
CA SER A 334 -35.32 -12.24 -31.57
C SER A 334 -33.93 -12.65 -32.09
N GLU A 335 -33.37 -11.87 -33.03
CA GLU A 335 -32.01 -12.10 -33.54
C GLU A 335 -30.94 -11.86 -32.46
N LEU A 336 -31.12 -10.84 -31.61
CA LEU A 336 -30.20 -10.55 -30.51
C LEU A 336 -30.27 -11.62 -29.42
N ILE A 337 -31.49 -12.08 -29.10
CA ILE A 337 -31.70 -13.21 -28.18
C ILE A 337 -30.99 -14.45 -28.72
N HIS A 338 -31.22 -14.81 -29.98
CA HIS A 338 -30.61 -15.98 -30.60
C HIS A 338 -29.07 -15.89 -30.64
N ALA A 339 -28.53 -14.72 -30.97
CA ALA A 339 -27.08 -14.48 -30.92
C ALA A 339 -26.53 -14.68 -29.50
N SER A 340 -27.22 -14.17 -28.48
CA SER A 340 -26.79 -14.37 -27.09
C SER A 340 -26.80 -15.85 -26.68
N GLU A 341 -27.83 -16.60 -27.09
CA GLU A 341 -27.95 -18.04 -26.82
C GLU A 341 -26.82 -18.86 -27.45
N ILE A 342 -26.43 -18.55 -28.69
CA ILE A 342 -25.29 -19.19 -29.35
C ILE A 342 -24.00 -18.93 -28.56
N ILE A 343 -23.70 -17.66 -28.27
CA ILE A 343 -22.48 -17.27 -27.55
C ILE A 343 -22.43 -17.94 -26.17
N HIS A 344 -23.56 -18.00 -25.46
CA HIS A 344 -23.66 -18.66 -24.16
C HIS A 344 -23.40 -20.17 -24.26
N THR A 345 -24.09 -20.85 -25.18
CA THR A 345 -24.00 -22.31 -25.36
C THR A 345 -22.58 -22.75 -25.73
N GLU A 346 -21.91 -21.96 -26.57
CA GLU A 346 -20.53 -22.22 -26.99
C GLU A 346 -19.48 -21.70 -26.00
N LYS A 347 -19.92 -21.10 -24.88
CA LYS A 347 -19.07 -20.52 -23.83
C LYS A 347 -18.10 -19.45 -24.33
N ARG A 348 -18.47 -18.74 -25.40
CA ARG A 348 -17.67 -17.68 -26.05
C ARG A 348 -17.91 -16.28 -25.47
N TYR A 349 -18.60 -16.18 -24.34
CA TYR A 349 -18.96 -14.90 -23.72
C TYR A 349 -17.83 -14.22 -22.95
N LYS A 350 -16.76 -14.95 -22.60
CA LYS A 350 -15.61 -14.45 -21.86
C LYS A 350 -14.35 -14.43 -22.69
N ARG A 351 -13.43 -13.50 -22.43
CA ARG A 351 -12.08 -13.52 -23.01
C ARG A 351 -11.29 -14.71 -22.42
N PRO A 352 -10.57 -15.49 -23.25
CA PRO A 352 -9.70 -16.57 -22.75
C PRO A 352 -8.67 -16.08 -21.72
N GLU A 353 -8.15 -14.89 -21.92
CA GLU A 353 -7.11 -14.22 -21.14
C GLU A 353 -7.67 -13.33 -20.02
N ALA A 354 -9.00 -13.28 -19.82
CA ALA A 354 -9.59 -12.44 -18.77
C ALA A 354 -8.99 -12.77 -17.39
N PHE A 355 -8.57 -11.73 -16.69
CA PHE A 355 -7.91 -11.76 -15.38
C PHE A 355 -6.60 -12.56 -15.35
N GLN A 356 -5.98 -12.81 -16.50
CA GLN A 356 -4.66 -13.40 -16.59
C GLN A 356 -3.60 -12.32 -16.79
N TYR A 357 -2.50 -12.45 -16.06
CA TYR A 357 -1.31 -11.62 -16.25
C TYR A 357 -0.59 -12.00 -17.54
N SER A 358 -0.09 -11.00 -18.26
CA SER A 358 0.73 -11.24 -19.44
C SER A 358 2.12 -11.79 -19.06
N SER A 359 2.85 -12.33 -20.03
CA SER A 359 4.25 -12.74 -19.81
C SER A 359 5.13 -11.54 -19.44
N GLU A 360 4.84 -10.35 -19.96
CA GLU A 360 5.54 -9.11 -19.62
C GLU A 360 5.27 -8.71 -18.16
N ASP A 361 4.03 -8.83 -17.69
CA ASP A 361 3.67 -8.58 -16.29
C ASP A 361 4.42 -9.54 -15.36
N LYS A 362 4.51 -10.83 -15.73
CA LYS A 362 5.27 -11.84 -14.98
C LYS A 362 6.75 -11.47 -14.89
N GLU A 363 7.37 -11.04 -15.98
CA GLU A 363 8.78 -10.63 -15.98
C GLU A 363 9.01 -9.40 -15.09
N LYS A 364 8.14 -8.39 -15.16
CA LYS A 364 8.21 -7.20 -14.30
C LYS A 364 8.10 -7.57 -12.82
N PHE A 365 7.13 -8.39 -12.43
CA PHE A 365 6.98 -8.82 -11.04
C PHE A 365 8.19 -9.60 -10.53
N ILE A 366 8.70 -10.55 -11.33
CA ILE A 366 9.88 -11.35 -10.97
C ILE A 366 11.11 -10.45 -10.80
N SER A 367 11.26 -9.40 -11.60
CA SER A 367 12.39 -8.47 -11.48
C SER A 367 12.40 -7.70 -10.16
N ILE A 368 11.23 -7.42 -9.57
CA ILE A 368 11.08 -6.63 -8.35
C ILE A 368 11.09 -7.51 -7.10
N PHE A 369 10.30 -8.58 -7.11
CA PHE A 369 10.01 -9.39 -5.93
C PHE A 369 10.68 -10.77 -5.96
N GLY A 370 11.32 -11.12 -7.07
CA GLY A 370 11.91 -12.43 -7.29
C GLY A 370 10.90 -13.50 -7.72
N LYS A 371 11.43 -14.57 -8.30
CA LYS A 371 10.63 -15.69 -8.80
C LYS A 371 9.88 -16.44 -7.70
N GLU A 372 10.49 -16.57 -6.53
CA GLU A 372 9.89 -17.27 -5.39
C GLU A 372 8.59 -16.61 -4.94
N LYS A 373 8.55 -15.27 -4.93
CA LYS A 373 7.33 -14.51 -4.63
C LYS A 373 6.27 -14.65 -5.71
N TRP A 374 6.66 -14.68 -6.98
CA TRP A 374 5.70 -14.97 -8.05
C TRP A 374 5.03 -16.32 -7.83
N ASP A 375 5.83 -17.36 -7.56
CA ASP A 375 5.33 -18.72 -7.37
C ASP A 375 4.46 -18.82 -6.09
N GLU A 376 4.78 -18.07 -5.03
CA GLU A 376 3.97 -17.95 -3.80
C GLU A 376 2.58 -17.34 -4.08
N PHE A 377 2.53 -16.20 -4.76
CA PHE A 377 1.29 -15.44 -4.98
C PHE A 377 0.44 -15.99 -6.14
N PHE A 378 1.08 -16.47 -7.21
CA PHE A 378 0.43 -16.80 -8.48
C PHE A 378 0.61 -18.25 -8.92
N GLY A 379 1.59 -18.99 -8.37
CA GLY A 379 1.91 -20.36 -8.77
C GLY A 379 0.82 -21.40 -8.49
N LYS A 380 -0.17 -21.09 -7.65
CA LYS A 380 -1.35 -21.96 -7.42
C LYS A 380 -2.39 -21.90 -8.55
N TYR A 381 -2.32 -20.91 -9.43
CA TYR A 381 -3.29 -20.69 -10.51
C TYR A 381 -2.84 -21.23 -11.87
N GLU A 382 -1.63 -21.80 -11.98
CA GLU A 382 -1.10 -22.42 -13.22
C GLU A 382 -1.42 -23.94 -13.36
N LYS A 383 -2.38 -24.50 -12.58
CA LYS A 383 -2.79 -25.92 -12.67
C LYS A 383 -4.18 -26.15 -13.23
#